data_AF-A0A4C1ZJK6-F1
#
_entry.id   AF-A0A4C1ZJK6-F1
#
_cell.length_a   1.000
_cell.length_b   1.000
_cell.length_c   1.000
_cell.angle_alpha   90.00
_cell.angle_beta   90.00
_cell.angle_gamma   90.00
#
_symmetry.space_group_name_H-M   'P 1'
#
loop_
_entity.id
_entity.type
_entity.pdbx_description
1 polymer ?
#
loop_
_entity_poly.entity_id
_entity_poly.type
_entity_poly.pdbx_seq_one_letter_code
_entity_poly.pdbx_strand_id
1 'polypeptide(L)'
;MENQKDSYLEELITEYDDVSESSAMDKLFAYMELINEEDNEFMEERIIIFYSDRLNLVGKLHLMVIVWGQPWYQMTNCLTRCLKTEANEEESYRVDQITYDESNLIYKNWLSFVQEYDCPNKPECFARWRNRENTKKKSSPLEQVRRFVTAYLAQGLKRTLPQVYKHFVSKYGYTERGPLSPTEEKVVNICLTHNPKNAVMILSTILRRESRMIYNKQKMLYESKPEKMKRLRWTLERASKFIHSLMHHNDCSLKALRNKEFSREIWLKVEKDMDHPIKSLTHFWYKRLHIQLFVKEDVKLRSLGNKIFETLRYSSYKVWTDIRWKEVVKFFPKGYTPGFLNYIALRAFKLNGLTLKMPLQELIPIALKALREHKNLRLKRLKLNKSGQLVFVDVTVGNEESAENEIVEEIKMEQ
;
A
#
# COMPACT_ATOMS: atom_id res chain seq x y z
N MET A 1 -18.81 3.81 -22.17
CA MET A 1 -18.47 5.14 -21.63
C MET A 1 -17.01 5.23 -21.17
N GLU A 2 -16.42 4.23 -20.50
CA GLU A 2 -14.98 4.25 -20.14
C GLU A 2 -14.06 4.36 -21.39
N ASN A 3 -14.23 3.50 -22.39
CA ASN A 3 -13.45 3.54 -23.63
C ASN A 3 -13.58 4.84 -24.45
N GLN A 4 -14.60 5.68 -24.22
CA GLN A 4 -14.77 6.95 -24.94
C GLN A 4 -13.92 8.08 -24.35
N LYS A 5 -13.62 8.05 -23.05
CA LYS A 5 -12.85 9.12 -22.39
C LYS A 5 -11.35 8.95 -22.60
N ASP A 6 -10.89 7.71 -22.66
CA ASP A 6 -9.50 7.41 -23.01
C ASP A 6 -9.24 7.74 -24.49
N SER A 7 -10.21 7.45 -25.39
CA SER A 7 -10.20 7.91 -26.79
C SER A 7 -10.09 9.43 -26.90
N TYR A 8 -10.87 10.18 -26.10
CA TYR A 8 -10.86 11.65 -26.15
C TYR A 8 -9.54 12.25 -25.64
N LEU A 9 -8.97 11.71 -24.56
CA LEU A 9 -7.65 12.15 -24.08
C LEU A 9 -6.55 11.82 -25.11
N GLU A 10 -6.59 10.63 -25.70
CA GLU A 10 -5.66 10.24 -26.77
C GLU A 10 -5.81 11.14 -28.01
N GLU A 11 -7.03 11.43 -28.46
CA GLU A 11 -7.32 12.37 -29.55
C GLU A 11 -6.76 13.77 -29.26
N LEU A 12 -6.99 14.30 -28.06
CA LEU A 12 -6.48 15.62 -27.64
C LEU A 12 -4.95 15.72 -27.64
N ILE A 13 -4.25 14.60 -27.42
CA ILE A 13 -2.79 14.55 -27.25
C ILE A 13 -2.07 14.18 -28.55
N THR A 14 -2.74 13.48 -29.47
CA THR A 14 -2.14 13.05 -30.74
C THR A 14 -1.84 14.25 -31.65
N GLU A 15 -2.51 15.39 -31.44
CA GLU A 15 -2.35 16.60 -32.26
C GLU A 15 -1.06 17.42 -31.98
N TYR A 16 -0.29 17.12 -30.94
CA TYR A 16 0.88 17.94 -30.56
C TYR A 16 2.17 17.16 -30.49
N ASP A 17 3.11 17.35 -31.41
CA ASP A 17 4.46 16.77 -31.23
C ASP A 17 5.33 17.57 -30.25
N ASP A 18 5.01 18.86 -30.02
CA ASP A 18 5.77 19.75 -29.16
C ASP A 18 5.07 20.02 -27.80
N VAL A 19 5.70 19.56 -26.72
CA VAL A 19 5.23 19.75 -25.33
C VAL A 19 5.44 21.18 -24.81
N SER A 20 6.16 22.03 -25.55
CA SER A 20 6.48 23.40 -25.16
C SER A 20 5.42 24.42 -25.59
N GLU A 21 4.44 24.03 -26.41
CA GLU A 21 3.34 24.91 -26.82
C GLU A 21 2.36 25.17 -25.66
N SER A 22 2.03 26.43 -25.42
CA SER A 22 1.10 26.84 -24.34
C SER A 22 -0.34 26.36 -24.58
N SER A 23 -0.75 26.25 -25.85
CA SER A 23 -2.09 25.81 -26.27
C SER A 23 -2.42 24.37 -25.84
N ALA A 24 -1.39 23.55 -25.63
CA ALA A 24 -1.54 22.19 -25.12
C ALA A 24 -2.13 22.18 -23.70
N MET A 25 -1.83 23.20 -22.89
CA MET A 25 -2.36 23.32 -21.53
C MET A 25 -3.85 23.70 -21.52
N ASP A 26 -4.29 24.53 -22.47
CA ASP A 26 -5.69 24.97 -22.57
C ASP A 26 -6.63 23.78 -22.81
N LYS A 27 -6.22 22.83 -23.66
CA LYS A 27 -6.96 21.58 -23.89
C LYS A 27 -7.02 20.68 -22.65
N LEU A 28 -5.94 20.61 -21.88
CA LEU A 28 -5.93 19.87 -20.61
C LEU A 28 -6.87 20.52 -19.59
N PHE A 29 -6.96 21.85 -19.57
CA PHE A 29 -7.93 22.56 -18.75
C PHE A 29 -9.36 22.30 -19.21
N ALA A 30 -9.65 22.38 -20.51
CA ALA A 30 -10.96 22.05 -21.06
C ALA A 30 -11.39 20.62 -20.70
N TYR A 31 -10.47 19.64 -20.81
CA TYR A 31 -10.77 18.27 -20.38
C TYR A 31 -10.99 18.15 -18.87
N MET A 32 -10.22 18.88 -18.06
CA MET A 32 -10.42 18.93 -16.62
C MET A 32 -11.77 19.58 -16.25
N GLU A 33 -12.22 20.59 -17.00
CA GLU A 33 -13.55 21.19 -16.84
C GLU A 33 -14.65 20.17 -17.13
N LEU A 34 -14.56 19.39 -18.21
CA LEU A 34 -15.52 18.31 -18.50
C LEU A 34 -15.59 17.27 -17.37
N ILE A 35 -14.45 16.90 -16.77
CA ILE A 35 -14.43 15.99 -15.61
C ILE A 35 -15.11 16.64 -14.40
N ASN A 36 -14.83 17.91 -14.15
CA ASN A 36 -15.42 18.65 -13.03
C ASN A 36 -16.92 18.84 -13.22
N GLU A 37 -17.38 19.07 -14.45
CA GLU A 37 -18.80 19.15 -14.80
C GLU A 37 -19.50 17.82 -14.52
N GLU A 38 -18.95 16.68 -14.95
CA GLU A 38 -19.53 15.36 -14.62
C GLU A 38 -19.59 15.12 -13.10
N ASP A 39 -18.53 15.48 -12.37
CA ASP A 39 -18.50 15.35 -10.92
C ASP A 39 -19.50 16.30 -10.25
N ASN A 40 -19.71 17.50 -10.82
CA ASN A 40 -20.71 18.45 -10.37
C ASN A 40 -22.13 17.95 -10.69
N GLU A 41 -22.43 17.44 -11.89
CA GLU A 41 -23.73 16.86 -12.23
C GLU A 41 -24.09 15.70 -11.29
N PHE A 42 -23.12 14.82 -11.01
CA PHE A 42 -23.30 13.73 -10.05
C PHE A 42 -23.73 14.25 -8.66
N MET A 43 -23.07 15.31 -8.20
CA MET A 43 -23.31 15.88 -6.86
C MET A 43 -24.49 16.86 -6.80
N GLU A 44 -24.66 17.71 -7.81
CA GLU A 44 -25.61 18.84 -7.89
C GLU A 44 -26.93 18.42 -8.56
N GLU A 45 -26.92 17.67 -9.66
CA GLU A 45 -28.17 17.28 -10.35
C GLU A 45 -28.81 16.00 -9.78
N ARG A 46 -27.99 15.03 -9.36
CA ARG A 46 -28.50 13.69 -9.00
C ARG A 46 -28.57 13.43 -7.49
N ILE A 47 -27.56 13.86 -6.74
CA ILE A 47 -27.59 13.81 -5.28
C ILE A 47 -28.32 15.02 -4.68
N ILE A 48 -28.35 16.19 -5.33
CA ILE A 48 -28.96 17.41 -4.78
C ILE A 48 -30.34 17.76 -5.40
N ILE A 49 -30.64 17.47 -6.68
CA ILE A 49 -31.84 17.97 -7.40
C ILE A 49 -32.98 16.96 -7.62
N PHE A 50 -32.84 15.65 -7.40
CA PHE A 50 -33.93 14.66 -7.61
C PHE A 50 -35.07 14.68 -6.56
N TYR A 51 -35.37 15.85 -6.00
CA TYR A 51 -36.61 16.17 -5.27
C TYR A 51 -37.16 17.54 -5.71
N SER A 52 -37.30 17.75 -7.02
CA SER A 52 -37.88 18.95 -7.63
C SER A 52 -39.40 19.08 -7.44
N ASP A 53 -39.90 18.71 -6.27
CA ASP A 53 -41.16 19.25 -5.76
C ASP A 53 -41.16 19.51 -4.23
N ARG A 54 -40.17 19.02 -3.46
CA ARG A 54 -39.91 19.45 -2.07
C ARG A 54 -38.45 19.19 -1.67
N LEU A 55 -37.67 20.28 -1.58
CA LEU A 55 -36.38 20.47 -0.89
C LEU A 55 -35.17 19.58 -1.28
N ASN A 56 -34.11 20.25 -1.75
CA ASN A 56 -32.72 19.79 -1.99
C ASN A 56 -32.16 18.87 -0.90
N LEU A 57 -31.19 17.99 -1.19
CA LEU A 57 -30.49 17.20 -0.14
C LEU A 57 -29.65 18.07 0.81
N VAL A 58 -29.10 19.19 0.32
CA VAL A 58 -28.55 20.27 1.19
C VAL A 58 -29.65 20.94 2.00
N GLY A 59 -30.85 21.03 1.42
CA GLY A 59 -32.06 21.52 2.08
C GLY A 59 -32.70 20.51 3.05
N LYS A 60 -32.45 19.20 2.91
CA LYS A 60 -32.95 18.08 3.74
C LYS A 60 -31.85 17.43 4.58
N LEU A 61 -30.64 17.98 4.59
CA LEU A 61 -29.55 17.50 5.46
C LEU A 61 -29.94 17.57 6.95
N HIS A 62 -30.86 18.49 7.29
CA HIS A 62 -31.49 18.57 8.60
C HIS A 62 -32.53 17.45 8.88
N LEU A 63 -33.04 16.77 7.84
CA LEU A 63 -33.94 15.61 7.91
C LEU A 63 -33.20 14.27 7.75
N MET A 64 -32.03 14.28 7.10
CA MET A 64 -31.15 13.12 6.96
C MET A 64 -30.39 12.88 8.25
N VAL A 65 -31.12 12.37 9.24
CA VAL A 65 -30.52 11.86 10.47
C VAL A 65 -30.01 10.47 10.17
N ILE A 66 -28.79 10.18 10.61
CA ILE A 66 -28.32 8.80 10.64
C ILE A 66 -29.22 8.06 11.63
N VAL A 67 -30.19 7.31 11.11
CA VAL A 67 -31.23 6.63 11.90
C VAL A 67 -30.72 5.35 12.57
N TRP A 68 -29.54 4.87 12.20
CA TRP A 68 -28.90 3.72 12.82
C TRP A 68 -27.90 4.15 13.89
N GLY A 69 -27.77 3.33 14.94
CA GLY A 69 -26.77 3.55 15.98
C GLY A 69 -25.37 3.56 15.38
N GLN A 70 -24.71 4.72 15.40
CA GLN A 70 -23.30 4.82 15.05
C GLN A 70 -22.44 4.59 16.28
N PRO A 71 -21.40 3.75 16.20
CA PRO A 71 -20.40 3.67 17.26
C PRO A 71 -19.62 4.98 17.37
N TRP A 72 -19.05 5.26 18.54
CA TRP A 72 -18.39 6.55 18.82
C TRP A 72 -17.28 6.88 17.80
N TYR A 73 -16.56 5.84 17.33
CA TYR A 73 -15.46 5.96 16.38
C TYR A 73 -15.91 6.25 14.93
N GLN A 74 -17.22 6.27 14.67
CA GLN A 74 -17.81 6.72 13.41
C GLN A 74 -18.42 8.12 13.51
N MET A 75 -18.54 8.71 14.70
CA MET A 75 -19.10 10.05 14.91
C MET A 75 -18.11 11.18 14.55
N THR A 76 -17.14 10.93 13.65
CA THR A 76 -16.08 11.88 13.36
C THR A 76 -16.63 13.07 12.58
N ASN A 77 -16.15 14.27 12.92
CA ASN A 77 -16.51 15.51 12.24
C ASN A 77 -15.66 15.81 10.99
N CYS A 78 -14.81 14.87 10.56
CA CYS A 78 -13.92 15.07 9.42
C CYS A 78 -13.44 13.73 8.86
N LEU A 79 -13.50 13.57 7.54
CA LEU A 79 -13.07 12.34 6.86
C LEU A 79 -11.56 12.25 6.63
N THR A 80 -10.83 13.37 6.77
CA THR A 80 -9.41 13.45 6.42
C THR A 80 -8.46 13.49 7.62
N ARG A 81 -9.00 13.56 8.85
CA ARG A 81 -8.21 13.61 10.08
C ARG A 81 -8.40 12.32 10.87
N CYS A 82 -7.30 11.80 11.42
CA CYS A 82 -7.36 10.70 12.37
C CYS A 82 -8.12 11.15 13.63
N LEU A 83 -8.86 10.21 14.23
CA LEU A 83 -9.42 10.39 15.56
C LEU A 83 -8.28 10.64 16.56
N LYS A 84 -8.45 11.66 17.40
CA LYS A 84 -7.45 12.07 18.40
C LYS A 84 -7.75 11.54 19.81
N THR A 85 -8.88 10.86 20.00
CA THR A 85 -9.45 10.61 21.32
C THR A 85 -9.11 9.24 21.89
N GLU A 86 -9.05 9.17 23.22
CA GLU A 86 -8.81 7.98 24.03
C GLU A 86 -9.90 6.93 23.82
N ALA A 87 -9.47 5.68 23.71
CA ALA A 87 -10.36 4.56 23.42
C ALA A 87 -11.41 4.41 24.52
N ASN A 88 -12.69 4.31 24.14
CA ASN A 88 -13.71 3.76 25.03
C ASN A 88 -13.41 2.27 25.24
N GLU A 89 -13.38 1.79 26.48
CA GLU A 89 -13.06 0.39 26.83
C GLU A 89 -14.10 -0.61 26.27
N GLU A 90 -15.34 -0.17 26.03
CA GLU A 90 -16.44 -1.04 25.58
C GLU A 90 -16.50 -1.20 24.04
N GLU A 91 -16.12 -0.17 23.29
CA GLU A 91 -16.21 -0.14 21.83
C GLU A 91 -14.83 0.07 21.20
N SER A 92 -14.31 -0.97 20.54
CA SER A 92 -13.04 -0.93 19.81
C SER A 92 -13.24 -0.93 18.29
N TYR A 93 -12.32 -0.27 17.59
CA TYR A 93 -12.24 -0.29 16.13
C TYR A 93 -10.88 -0.85 15.67
N ARG A 94 -10.87 -1.39 14.46
CA ARG A 94 -9.69 -2.00 13.88
C ARG A 94 -8.83 -0.96 13.16
N VAL A 95 -7.52 -0.94 13.43
CA VAL A 95 -6.53 -0.05 12.78
C VAL A 95 -5.73 -0.71 11.66
N ASP A 96 -5.90 -2.01 11.47
CA ASP A 96 -5.21 -2.79 10.45
C ASP A 96 -5.79 -2.56 9.04
N GLN A 97 -5.30 -3.24 8.01
CA GLN A 97 -5.74 -3.02 6.63
C GLN A 97 -7.19 -3.50 6.40
N ILE A 98 -7.98 -2.81 5.57
CA ILE A 98 -9.33 -3.30 5.21
C ILE A 98 -9.22 -4.66 4.51
N THR A 99 -9.94 -5.64 5.05
CA THR A 99 -10.00 -7.02 4.55
C THR A 99 -10.88 -7.12 3.30
N TYR A 100 -10.82 -8.25 2.60
CA TYR A 100 -11.67 -8.53 1.45
C TYR A 100 -13.16 -8.46 1.78
N ASP A 101 -13.60 -9.05 2.90
CA ASP A 101 -15.00 -9.02 3.32
C ASP A 101 -15.46 -7.61 3.66
N GLU A 102 -14.65 -6.84 4.40
CA GLU A 102 -14.94 -5.43 4.69
C GLU A 102 -15.01 -4.62 3.38
N SER A 103 -14.10 -4.87 2.44
CA SER A 103 -14.08 -4.22 1.12
C SER A 103 -15.32 -4.54 0.27
N ASN A 104 -15.82 -5.77 0.36
CA ASN A 104 -17.05 -6.20 -0.31
C ASN A 104 -18.28 -5.62 0.38
N LEU A 105 -18.31 -5.57 1.72
CA LEU A 105 -19.40 -4.95 2.46
C LEU A 105 -19.50 -3.46 2.16
N ILE A 106 -18.38 -2.74 2.11
CA ILE A 106 -18.34 -1.33 1.70
C ILE A 106 -18.96 -1.15 0.30
N TYR A 107 -18.66 -2.05 -0.64
CA TYR A 107 -19.23 -1.97 -1.99
C TYR A 107 -20.72 -2.34 -2.02
N LYS A 108 -21.14 -3.34 -1.23
CA LYS A 108 -22.56 -3.68 -1.07
C LYS A 108 -23.34 -2.50 -0.51
N ASN A 109 -22.81 -1.84 0.52
CA ASN A 109 -23.40 -0.64 1.10
C ASN A 109 -23.47 0.51 0.07
N TRP A 110 -22.48 0.64 -0.82
CA TRP A 110 -22.55 1.59 -1.95
C TRP A 110 -23.70 1.27 -2.90
N LEU A 111 -23.88 0.01 -3.28
CA LEU A 111 -25.00 -0.40 -4.15
C LEU A 111 -26.35 -0.18 -3.47
N SER A 112 -26.46 -0.45 -2.17
CA SER A 112 -27.67 -0.16 -1.39
C SER A 112 -27.95 1.34 -1.30
N PHE A 113 -26.92 2.16 -1.10
CA PHE A 113 -27.05 3.62 -1.13
C PHE A 113 -27.52 4.12 -2.51
N VAL A 114 -26.94 3.58 -3.58
CA VAL A 114 -27.36 3.85 -4.96
C VAL A 114 -28.84 3.54 -5.17
N GLN A 115 -29.31 2.41 -4.68
CA GLN A 115 -30.70 1.99 -4.81
C GLN A 115 -31.65 2.80 -3.93
N GLU A 116 -31.30 3.05 -2.66
CA GLU A 116 -32.15 3.73 -1.68
C GLU A 116 -32.33 5.22 -2.00
N TYR A 117 -31.29 5.85 -2.53
CA TYR A 117 -31.28 7.27 -2.85
C TYR A 117 -31.35 7.56 -4.36
N ASP A 118 -31.61 6.54 -5.18
CA ASP A 118 -31.69 6.61 -6.65
C ASP A 118 -30.53 7.40 -7.29
N CYS A 119 -29.31 7.20 -6.78
CA CYS A 119 -28.14 7.92 -7.27
C CYS A 119 -27.39 7.11 -8.35
N PRO A 120 -26.73 7.74 -9.33
CA PRO A 120 -25.96 7.03 -10.34
C PRO A 120 -24.88 6.14 -9.71
N ASN A 121 -24.66 4.95 -10.26
CA ASN A 121 -23.58 4.07 -9.81
C ASN A 121 -22.22 4.55 -10.37
N LYS A 122 -21.74 5.71 -9.91
CA LYS A 122 -20.46 6.34 -10.28
C LYS A 122 -19.57 6.55 -9.03
N PRO A 123 -19.02 5.47 -8.44
CA PRO A 123 -18.18 5.57 -7.23
C PRO A 123 -16.92 6.44 -7.43
N GLU A 124 -16.44 6.55 -8.66
CA GLU A 124 -15.32 7.41 -9.06
C GLU A 124 -15.63 8.90 -8.89
N CYS A 125 -16.86 9.34 -9.16
CA CYS A 125 -17.27 10.74 -8.98
C CYS A 125 -17.22 11.12 -7.49
N PHE A 126 -17.80 10.28 -6.62
CA PHE A 126 -17.71 10.49 -5.17
C PHE A 126 -16.26 10.50 -4.66
N ALA A 127 -15.40 9.65 -5.24
CA ALA A 127 -14.00 9.57 -4.85
C ALA A 127 -13.16 10.78 -5.30
N ARG A 128 -13.43 11.35 -6.48
CA ARG A 128 -12.74 12.55 -7.02
C ARG A 128 -13.14 13.84 -6.34
N TRP A 129 -14.34 13.90 -5.77
CA TRP A 129 -14.91 15.08 -5.12
C TRP A 129 -14.13 15.65 -3.91
N ARG A 130 -13.04 14.99 -3.50
CA ARG A 130 -12.12 15.44 -2.42
C ARG A 130 -11.35 16.75 -2.73
N ASN A 131 -11.31 17.16 -3.99
CA ASN A 131 -10.42 18.23 -4.48
C ASN A 131 -11.08 19.61 -4.61
N ARG A 132 -12.40 19.73 -4.39
CA ARG A 132 -13.12 21.02 -4.56
C ARG A 132 -12.80 21.99 -3.41
N GLU A 133 -12.79 23.28 -3.71
CA GLU A 133 -12.64 24.33 -2.71
C GLU A 133 -13.72 24.23 -1.62
N ASN A 134 -13.39 24.61 -0.39
CA ASN A 134 -14.32 24.60 0.77
C ASN A 134 -14.88 23.23 1.22
N THR A 135 -14.51 22.10 0.59
CA THR A 135 -14.89 20.74 1.02
C THR A 135 -14.25 20.29 2.33
N LYS A 136 -13.20 20.98 2.79
CA LYS A 136 -12.48 20.64 4.05
C LYS A 136 -13.00 21.42 5.26
N LYS A 137 -13.92 22.38 5.06
CA LYS A 137 -14.58 23.10 6.17
C LYS A 137 -15.62 22.18 6.79
N LYS A 138 -15.50 21.93 8.10
CA LYS A 138 -16.38 20.98 8.83
C LYS A 138 -17.87 21.29 8.69
N SER A 139 -18.22 22.57 8.58
CA SER A 139 -19.59 23.07 8.44
C SER A 139 -20.06 23.22 7.00
N SER A 140 -19.22 22.89 6.01
CA SER A 140 -19.62 22.92 4.61
C SER A 140 -20.71 21.87 4.36
N PRO A 141 -21.82 22.22 3.68
CA PRO A 141 -22.80 21.24 3.23
C PRO A 141 -22.17 20.08 2.45
N LEU A 142 -21.10 20.37 1.69
CA LEU A 142 -20.40 19.35 0.92
C LEU A 142 -19.70 18.33 1.81
N GLU A 143 -19.03 18.77 2.89
CA GLU A 143 -18.42 17.83 3.84
C GLU A 143 -19.48 17.02 4.61
N GLN A 144 -20.64 17.62 4.89
CA GLN A 144 -21.74 16.90 5.53
C GLN A 144 -22.27 15.77 4.64
N VAL A 145 -22.48 16.03 3.34
CA VAL A 145 -22.86 14.98 2.37
C VAL A 145 -21.80 13.88 2.31
N ARG A 146 -20.51 14.23 2.22
CA ARG A 146 -19.43 13.22 2.21
C ARG A 146 -19.45 12.34 3.44
N ARG A 147 -19.67 12.96 4.61
CA ARG A 147 -19.77 12.25 5.89
C ARG A 147 -20.96 11.32 5.92
N PHE A 148 -22.13 11.78 5.46
CA PHE A 148 -23.34 10.96 5.38
C PHE A 148 -23.14 9.75 4.47
N VAL A 149 -22.65 9.96 3.25
CA VAL A 149 -22.36 8.85 2.32
C VAL A 149 -21.34 7.91 2.94
N THR A 150 -20.23 8.41 3.48
CA THR A 150 -19.20 7.56 4.11
C THR A 150 -19.74 6.80 5.32
N ALA A 151 -20.63 7.41 6.11
CA ALA A 151 -21.30 6.77 7.24
C ALA A 151 -22.19 5.62 6.79
N TYR A 152 -22.93 5.80 5.69
CA TYR A 152 -23.72 4.74 5.07
C TYR A 152 -22.81 3.59 4.62
N LEU A 153 -21.70 3.92 3.94
CA LEU A 153 -20.69 2.94 3.54
C LEU A 153 -20.06 2.19 4.71
N ALA A 154 -19.95 2.84 5.88
CA ALA A 154 -19.34 2.29 7.07
C ALA A 154 -20.27 1.39 7.92
N GLN A 155 -21.54 1.25 7.53
CA GLN A 155 -22.52 0.48 8.28
C GLN A 155 -22.08 -0.98 8.46
N GLY A 156 -22.13 -1.47 9.69
CA GLY A 156 -21.72 -2.83 10.07
C GLY A 156 -20.19 -3.05 10.19
N LEU A 157 -19.38 -2.00 10.00
CA LEU A 157 -17.91 -2.11 10.09
C LEU A 157 -17.38 -1.65 11.45
N LYS A 158 -16.39 -2.40 11.97
CA LYS A 158 -15.53 -1.96 13.09
C LYS A 158 -14.40 -1.05 12.60
N ARG A 159 -14.76 -0.03 11.82
CA ARG A 159 -13.85 0.91 11.13
C ARG A 159 -14.32 2.34 11.31
N THR A 160 -13.35 3.25 11.37
CA THR A 160 -13.60 4.69 11.41
C THR A 160 -14.00 5.22 10.02
N LEU A 161 -14.77 6.31 9.95
CA LEU A 161 -15.12 6.94 8.67
C LEU A 161 -13.89 7.30 7.82
N PRO A 162 -12.79 7.87 8.38
CA PRO A 162 -11.59 8.14 7.60
C PRO A 162 -10.96 6.90 6.95
N GLN A 163 -11.02 5.73 7.61
CA GLN A 163 -10.49 4.48 7.03
C GLN A 163 -11.35 4.01 5.86
N VAL A 164 -12.67 4.02 6.03
CA VAL A 164 -13.64 3.63 4.98
C VAL A 164 -13.50 4.58 3.79
N TYR A 165 -13.50 5.90 4.05
CA TYR A 165 -13.34 6.91 3.01
C TYR A 165 -12.03 6.75 2.24
N LYS A 166 -10.90 6.62 2.94
CA LYS A 166 -9.59 6.43 2.31
C LYS A 166 -9.55 5.17 1.45
N HIS A 167 -10.13 4.07 1.91
CA HIS A 167 -10.20 2.83 1.14
C HIS A 167 -11.08 2.99 -0.10
N PHE A 168 -12.27 3.58 0.06
CA PHE A 168 -13.19 3.80 -1.05
C PHE A 168 -12.53 4.67 -2.14
N VAL A 169 -11.94 5.80 -1.75
CA VAL A 169 -11.20 6.68 -2.67
C VAL A 169 -10.03 5.95 -3.32
N SER A 170 -9.23 5.20 -2.57
CA SER A 170 -8.10 4.47 -3.12
C SER A 170 -8.51 3.33 -4.07
N LYS A 171 -9.69 2.76 -3.87
CA LYS A 171 -10.17 1.61 -4.64
C LYS A 171 -10.91 2.04 -5.90
N TYR A 172 -11.72 3.10 -5.83
CA TYR A 172 -12.62 3.53 -6.90
C TYR A 172 -12.27 4.90 -7.49
N GLY A 173 -11.50 5.74 -6.79
CA GLY A 173 -11.08 7.05 -7.29
C GLY A 173 -9.89 7.02 -8.25
N TYR A 174 -9.17 5.91 -8.30
CA TYR A 174 -8.03 5.72 -9.18
C TYR A 174 -8.17 4.40 -9.94
N THR A 175 -8.54 4.51 -11.21
CA THR A 175 -8.67 3.37 -12.13
C THR A 175 -7.30 2.91 -12.60
N GLU A 176 -6.40 3.87 -12.89
CA GLU A 176 -5.09 3.59 -13.47
C GLU A 176 -4.03 3.23 -12.42
N ARG A 177 -3.38 2.09 -12.62
CA ARG A 177 -2.31 1.58 -11.76
C ARG A 177 -1.15 1.03 -12.60
N GLY A 178 0.07 1.25 -12.13
CA GLY A 178 1.27 0.72 -12.77
C GLY A 178 2.11 1.81 -13.46
N PRO A 179 3.00 1.44 -14.39
CA PRO A 179 3.78 2.39 -15.17
C PRO A 179 2.91 3.39 -15.93
N LEU A 180 3.45 4.56 -16.25
CA LEU A 180 2.80 5.53 -17.12
C LEU A 180 2.93 5.06 -18.57
N SER A 181 1.86 5.18 -19.35
CA SER A 181 1.94 5.01 -20.80
C SER A 181 2.70 6.19 -21.44
N PRO A 182 3.21 6.05 -22.67
CA PRO A 182 3.86 7.16 -23.38
C PRO A 182 2.98 8.41 -23.49
N THR A 183 1.67 8.22 -23.71
CA THR A 183 0.67 9.29 -23.74
C THR A 183 0.57 10.00 -22.39
N GLU A 184 0.48 9.25 -21.30
CA GLU A 184 0.45 9.84 -19.95
C GLU A 184 1.74 10.57 -19.61
N GLU A 185 2.90 10.06 -20.04
CA GLU A 185 4.20 10.75 -19.85
C GLU A 185 4.23 12.10 -20.57
N LYS A 186 3.63 12.18 -21.77
CA LYS A 186 3.51 13.43 -22.52
C LYS A 186 2.63 14.46 -21.79
N VAL A 187 1.47 14.05 -21.27
CA VAL A 187 0.61 14.93 -20.43
C VAL A 187 1.35 15.41 -19.18
N VAL A 188 2.08 14.51 -18.52
CA VAL A 188 2.91 14.86 -17.36
C VAL A 188 3.91 15.93 -17.72
N ASN A 189 4.60 15.80 -18.85
CA ASN A 189 5.59 16.78 -19.30
C ASN A 189 4.94 18.15 -19.60
N ILE A 190 3.81 18.18 -20.33
CA ILE A 190 3.06 19.42 -20.60
C ILE A 190 2.69 20.13 -19.29
N CYS A 191 2.09 19.40 -18.34
CA CYS A 191 1.69 19.97 -17.05
C CYS A 191 2.87 20.48 -16.23
N LEU A 192 4.01 19.77 -16.24
CA LEU A 192 5.20 20.17 -15.48
C LEU A 192 5.93 21.35 -16.10
N THR A 193 5.88 21.50 -17.43
CA THR A 193 6.44 22.66 -18.14
C THR A 193 5.61 23.92 -17.88
N HIS A 194 4.29 23.85 -18.05
CA HIS A 194 3.44 25.04 -18.05
C HIS A 194 2.81 25.38 -16.70
N ASN A 195 2.56 24.40 -15.84
CA ASN A 195 1.92 24.62 -14.52
C ASN A 195 2.52 23.74 -13.40
N PRO A 196 3.82 23.85 -13.12
CA PRO A 196 4.52 22.97 -12.17
C PRO A 196 3.95 22.99 -10.75
N LYS A 197 3.37 24.14 -10.33
CA LYS A 197 2.80 24.33 -9.00
C LYS A 197 1.53 23.50 -8.78
N ASN A 198 0.68 23.41 -9.81
CA ASN A 198 -0.61 22.70 -9.73
C ASN A 198 -0.59 21.34 -10.45
N ALA A 199 0.52 20.98 -11.10
CA ALA A 199 0.66 19.76 -11.90
C ALA A 199 0.15 18.51 -11.17
N VAL A 200 0.51 18.28 -9.91
CA VAL A 200 0.07 17.08 -9.15
C VAL A 200 -1.46 16.99 -9.06
N MET A 201 -2.13 18.11 -8.83
CA MET A 201 -3.57 18.17 -8.68
C MET A 201 -4.24 17.92 -10.03
N ILE A 202 -3.82 18.65 -11.07
CA ILE A 202 -4.33 18.56 -12.45
C ILE A 202 -4.13 17.14 -12.98
N LEU A 203 -2.91 16.61 -12.92
CA LEU A 203 -2.56 15.27 -13.39
C LEU A 203 -3.30 14.18 -12.62
N SER A 204 -3.56 14.36 -11.32
CA SER A 204 -4.32 13.35 -10.56
C SER A 204 -5.79 13.27 -10.98
N THR A 205 -6.34 14.38 -11.46
CA THR A 205 -7.69 14.47 -11.99
C THR A 205 -7.74 13.89 -13.41
N ILE A 206 -6.90 14.41 -14.31
CA ILE A 206 -6.89 14.04 -15.73
C ILE A 206 -6.49 12.58 -15.94
N LEU A 207 -5.41 12.13 -15.31
CA LEU A 207 -4.89 10.76 -15.47
C LEU A 207 -5.57 9.75 -14.55
N ARG A 208 -6.47 10.20 -13.66
CA ARG A 208 -7.15 9.35 -12.67
C ARG A 208 -6.17 8.50 -11.84
N ARG A 209 -5.01 9.08 -11.54
CA ARG A 209 -3.92 8.42 -10.80
C ARG A 209 -3.74 9.00 -9.42
N GLU A 210 -3.19 8.18 -8.51
CA GLU A 210 -2.88 8.62 -7.16
C GLU A 210 -1.85 9.76 -7.19
N SER A 211 -2.18 10.90 -6.57
CA SER A 211 -1.34 12.10 -6.52
C SER A 211 0.09 11.80 -6.03
N ARG A 212 0.27 10.80 -5.17
CA ARG A 212 1.57 10.36 -4.68
C ARG A 212 2.47 9.81 -5.78
N MET A 213 1.92 9.06 -6.74
CA MET A 213 2.67 8.53 -7.88
C MET A 213 3.19 9.67 -8.76
N ILE A 214 2.32 10.64 -9.06
CA ILE A 214 2.67 11.83 -9.86
C ILE A 214 3.73 12.66 -9.14
N TYR A 215 3.55 12.91 -7.84
CA TYR A 215 4.52 13.62 -7.02
C TYR A 215 5.90 12.94 -7.04
N ASN A 216 5.96 11.60 -6.93
CA ASN A 216 7.21 10.87 -7.01
C ASN A 216 7.87 11.02 -8.39
N LYS A 217 7.10 11.01 -9.48
CA LYS A 217 7.62 11.23 -10.84
C LYS A 217 8.14 12.66 -11.01
N GLN A 218 7.38 13.66 -10.56
CA GLN A 218 7.80 15.07 -10.55
C GLN A 218 9.12 15.23 -9.79
N LYS A 219 9.21 14.65 -8.59
CA LYS A 219 10.43 14.63 -7.78
C LYS A 219 11.61 14.01 -8.53
N MET A 220 11.41 12.89 -9.23
CA MET A 220 12.47 12.24 -10.02
C MET A 220 12.91 13.01 -11.27
N LEU A 221 12.11 13.96 -11.75
CA LEU A 221 12.45 14.82 -12.89
C LEU A 221 13.24 16.06 -12.44
N TYR A 222 12.88 16.65 -11.30
CA TYR A 222 13.55 17.84 -10.76
C TYR A 222 14.77 17.53 -9.91
N GLU A 223 14.77 16.42 -9.18
CA GLU A 223 15.97 15.90 -8.53
C GLU A 223 16.70 15.04 -9.57
N SER A 224 17.98 15.32 -9.80
CA SER A 224 18.86 14.43 -10.59
C SER A 224 18.52 12.98 -10.23
N LYS A 225 18.23 12.13 -11.23
CA LYS A 225 17.89 10.71 -11.03
C LYS A 225 18.74 10.23 -9.86
N PRO A 226 18.16 9.85 -8.71
CA PRO A 226 18.97 9.41 -7.58
C PRO A 226 19.92 8.39 -8.16
N GLU A 227 21.24 8.63 -7.99
CA GLU A 227 22.25 7.72 -8.51
C GLU A 227 21.74 6.32 -8.25
N LYS A 228 21.64 5.49 -9.28
CA LYS A 228 21.15 4.12 -9.13
C LYS A 228 22.05 3.46 -8.10
N MET A 229 21.65 3.52 -6.83
CA MET A 229 22.52 3.14 -5.73
C MET A 229 22.84 1.68 -5.97
N LYS A 230 24.14 1.40 -6.12
CA LYS A 230 24.62 0.08 -6.48
C LYS A 230 24.04 -0.90 -5.47
N ARG A 231 23.52 -2.03 -5.96
CA ARG A 231 22.98 -3.08 -5.08
C ARG A 231 24.06 -3.44 -4.06
N LEU A 232 23.73 -3.32 -2.77
CA LEU A 232 24.65 -3.64 -1.70
C LEU A 232 24.95 -5.13 -1.70
N ARG A 233 26.18 -5.50 -2.08
CA ARG A 233 26.67 -6.86 -1.86
C ARG A 233 26.94 -7.05 -0.37
N TRP A 234 26.18 -7.92 0.26
CA TRP A 234 26.32 -8.27 1.67
C TRP A 234 27.44 -9.30 1.84
N THR A 235 28.47 -8.93 2.60
CA THR A 235 29.54 -9.81 3.08
C THR A 235 29.41 -9.99 4.59
N LEU A 236 30.06 -11.00 5.17
CA LEU A 236 30.07 -11.20 6.62
C LEU A 236 30.63 -9.99 7.37
N GLU A 237 31.68 -9.36 6.83
CA GLU A 237 32.27 -8.15 7.39
C GLU A 237 31.27 -6.98 7.41
N ARG A 238 30.58 -6.72 6.29
CA ARG A 238 29.56 -5.67 6.21
C ARG A 238 28.35 -5.96 7.09
N ALA A 239 27.91 -7.21 7.15
CA ALA A 239 26.86 -7.62 8.07
C ALA A 239 27.30 -7.45 9.54
N SER A 240 28.57 -7.71 9.86
CA SER A 240 29.13 -7.46 11.19
C SER A 240 29.13 -5.97 11.50
N LYS A 241 29.63 -5.12 10.59
CA LYS A 241 29.58 -3.66 10.74
C LYS A 241 28.15 -3.16 10.98
N PHE A 242 27.19 -3.68 10.22
CA PHE A 242 25.78 -3.35 10.38
C PHE A 242 25.22 -3.72 11.76
N ILE A 243 25.55 -4.90 12.29
CA ILE A 243 25.16 -5.32 13.64
C ILE A 243 25.79 -4.45 14.71
N HIS A 244 27.08 -4.12 14.59
CA HIS A 244 27.73 -3.23 15.55
C HIS A 244 27.11 -1.84 15.55
N SER A 245 26.81 -1.28 14.38
CA SER A 245 26.11 0.00 14.26
C SER A 245 24.72 -0.07 14.94
N LEU A 246 23.96 -1.14 14.70
CA LEU A 246 22.69 -1.36 15.39
C LEU A 246 22.85 -1.48 16.91
N MET A 247 23.84 -2.23 17.40
CA MET A 247 24.11 -2.40 18.84
C MET A 247 24.53 -1.08 19.49
N HIS A 248 25.43 -0.34 18.84
CA HIS A 248 25.97 0.94 19.29
C HIS A 248 24.88 2.00 19.43
N HIS A 249 24.09 2.25 18.38
CA HIS A 249 23.04 3.28 18.42
C HIS A 249 21.82 2.94 19.30
N ASN A 250 21.77 1.71 19.81
CA ASN A 250 20.70 1.22 20.68
C ASN A 250 21.15 0.90 22.10
N ASP A 251 22.44 1.10 22.41
CA ASP A 251 23.08 0.77 23.68
C ASP A 251 22.67 -0.61 24.22
N CYS A 252 22.76 -1.64 23.38
CA CYS A 252 22.25 -2.97 23.75
C CYS A 252 23.05 -4.13 23.20
N SER A 253 22.93 -5.28 23.86
CA SER A 253 23.57 -6.52 23.43
C SER A 253 22.86 -7.13 22.21
N LEU A 254 23.57 -8.01 21.49
CA LEU A 254 22.99 -8.76 20.36
C LEU A 254 21.67 -9.46 20.74
N LYS A 255 21.59 -10.06 21.94
CA LYS A 255 20.39 -10.77 22.40
C LYS A 255 19.20 -9.82 22.56
N ALA A 256 19.44 -8.58 22.99
CA ALA A 256 18.41 -7.57 23.16
C ALA A 256 17.84 -7.07 21.83
N LEU A 257 18.63 -7.09 20.74
CA LEU A 257 18.18 -6.69 19.41
C LEU A 257 17.04 -7.57 18.84
N ARG A 258 16.90 -8.82 19.29
CA ARG A 258 15.91 -9.77 18.72
C ARG A 258 14.48 -9.23 18.72
N ASN A 259 14.06 -8.60 19.81
CA ASN A 259 12.68 -8.16 20.02
C ASN A 259 12.56 -6.63 19.99
N LYS A 260 13.62 -5.92 19.58
CA LYS A 260 13.64 -4.46 19.63
C LYS A 260 12.99 -3.87 18.38
N GLU A 261 12.05 -2.97 18.58
CA GLU A 261 11.57 -2.09 17.52
C GLU A 261 12.48 -0.87 17.43
N PHE A 262 12.95 -0.57 16.23
CA PHE A 262 13.87 0.53 15.99
C PHE A 262 13.11 1.77 15.52
N SER A 263 13.31 2.90 16.21
CA SER A 263 12.76 4.18 15.78
C SER A 263 13.36 4.64 14.45
N ARG A 264 12.69 5.57 13.77
CA ARG A 264 13.20 6.16 12.52
C ARG A 264 14.55 6.85 12.72
N GLU A 265 14.76 7.46 13.88
CA GLU A 265 16.01 8.16 14.24
C GLU A 265 17.20 7.20 14.30
N ILE A 266 17.02 6.01 14.89
CA ILE A 266 18.05 4.97 14.92
C ILE A 266 18.39 4.53 13.50
N TRP A 267 17.39 4.28 12.66
CA TRP A 267 17.63 3.90 11.27
C TRP A 267 18.39 4.97 10.47
N LEU A 268 18.12 6.25 10.72
CA LEU A 268 18.87 7.35 10.10
C LEU A 268 20.35 7.37 10.53
N LYS A 269 20.65 7.01 11.79
CA LYS A 269 22.04 6.88 12.25
C LYS A 269 22.75 5.71 11.58
N VAL A 270 22.09 4.55 11.50
CA VAL A 270 22.65 3.35 10.85
C VAL A 270 22.82 3.54 9.33
N GLU A 271 21.91 4.26 8.68
CA GLU A 271 22.02 4.65 7.26
C GLU A 271 23.29 5.46 7.01
N LYS A 272 23.63 6.40 7.89
CA LYS A 272 24.89 7.17 7.80
C LYS A 272 26.12 6.29 7.97
N ASP A 273 26.13 5.39 8.95
CA ASP A 273 27.29 4.51 9.20
C ASP A 273 27.54 3.51 8.06
N MET A 274 26.45 3.05 7.43
CA MET A 274 26.48 2.06 6.37
C MET A 274 26.56 2.66 4.98
N ASP A 275 26.31 3.97 4.83
CA ASP A 275 26.17 4.68 3.56
C ASP A 275 25.17 4.00 2.62
N HIS A 276 24.03 3.55 3.17
CA HIS A 276 23.03 2.78 2.43
C HIS A 276 21.60 3.07 2.88
N PRO A 277 20.62 3.06 1.94
CA PRO A 277 19.25 3.40 2.26
C PRO A 277 18.63 2.58 3.38
N ILE A 278 17.91 3.23 4.28
CA ILE A 278 17.13 2.56 5.36
C ILE A 278 16.29 1.41 4.81
N LYS A 279 15.67 1.57 3.64
CA LYS A 279 14.83 0.53 3.01
C LYS A 279 15.62 -0.75 2.71
N SER A 280 16.87 -0.63 2.27
CA SER A 280 17.73 -1.79 1.98
C SER A 280 18.18 -2.46 3.28
N LEU A 281 18.61 -1.67 4.26
CA LEU A 281 19.07 -2.12 5.56
C LEU A 281 17.97 -2.86 6.35
N THR A 282 16.77 -2.26 6.40
CA THR A 282 15.58 -2.87 7.04
C THR A 282 15.15 -4.15 6.33
N HIS A 283 15.19 -4.17 4.99
CA HIS A 283 14.90 -5.37 4.22
C HIS A 283 15.87 -6.50 4.57
N PHE A 284 17.17 -6.22 4.54
CA PHE A 284 18.20 -7.21 4.88
C PHE A 284 18.06 -7.71 6.33
N TRP A 285 17.84 -6.81 7.28
CA TRP A 285 17.64 -7.16 8.68
C TRP A 285 16.46 -8.11 8.86
N TYR A 286 15.25 -7.65 8.51
CA TYR A 286 14.03 -8.39 8.83
C TYR A 286 13.81 -9.60 7.93
N LYS A 287 14.34 -9.65 6.70
CA LYS A 287 14.12 -10.77 5.77
C LYS A 287 15.30 -11.74 5.69
N ARG A 288 16.41 -11.49 6.37
CA ARG A 288 17.56 -12.40 6.31
C ARG A 288 18.32 -12.46 7.63
N LEU A 289 19.05 -11.40 7.97
CA LEU A 289 20.05 -11.45 9.03
C LEU A 289 19.47 -11.76 10.41
N HIS A 290 18.31 -11.18 10.76
CA HIS A 290 17.64 -11.44 12.03
C HIS A 290 17.38 -12.94 12.25
N ILE A 291 16.90 -13.62 11.19
CA ILE A 291 16.58 -15.06 11.23
C ILE A 291 17.85 -15.89 11.41
N GLN A 292 18.91 -15.55 10.68
CA GLN A 292 20.20 -16.23 10.75
C GLN A 292 20.84 -16.15 12.15
N LEU A 293 20.55 -15.09 12.91
CA LEU A 293 21.07 -14.85 14.25
C LEU A 293 20.21 -15.49 15.35
N PHE A 294 18.89 -15.42 15.23
CA PHE A 294 18.00 -15.68 16.36
C PHE A 294 17.16 -16.95 16.25
N VAL A 295 17.01 -17.53 15.06
CA VAL A 295 16.36 -18.84 14.91
C VAL A 295 17.34 -19.93 15.29
N LYS A 296 16.95 -20.76 16.25
CA LYS A 296 17.79 -21.84 16.81
C LYS A 296 17.75 -23.13 15.99
N GLU A 297 16.62 -23.39 15.33
CA GLU A 297 16.42 -24.60 14.53
C GLU A 297 17.11 -24.52 13.16
N ASP A 298 17.37 -25.69 12.56
CA ASP A 298 17.82 -25.77 11.17
C ASP A 298 16.64 -25.45 10.23
N VAL A 299 16.80 -24.42 9.40
CA VAL A 299 15.72 -23.91 8.56
C VAL A 299 15.95 -24.31 7.11
N LYS A 300 15.22 -25.33 6.68
CA LYS A 300 15.07 -25.69 5.26
C LYS A 300 13.99 -24.82 4.63
N LEU A 301 14.35 -23.99 3.64
CA LEU A 301 13.45 -22.97 3.07
C LEU A 301 12.19 -23.59 2.45
N ARG A 302 12.31 -24.75 1.77
CA ARG A 302 11.16 -25.47 1.21
C ARG A 302 10.22 -25.97 2.31
N SER A 303 10.78 -26.57 3.37
CA SER A 303 10.00 -27.06 4.51
C SER A 303 9.29 -25.93 5.25
N LEU A 304 9.97 -24.80 5.40
CA LEU A 304 9.38 -23.59 5.97
C LEU A 304 8.23 -23.09 5.10
N GLY A 305 8.42 -23.03 3.78
CA GLY A 305 7.36 -22.68 2.83
C GLY A 305 6.12 -23.56 3.00
N ASN A 306 6.29 -24.89 3.01
CA ASN A 306 5.18 -25.83 3.25
C ASN A 306 4.47 -25.53 4.57
N LYS A 307 5.22 -25.33 5.67
CA LYS A 307 4.64 -25.01 6.97
C LYS A 307 3.87 -23.69 6.97
N ILE A 308 4.34 -22.68 6.23
CA ILE A 308 3.62 -21.40 6.06
C ILE A 308 2.28 -21.65 5.35
N PHE A 309 2.28 -22.37 4.22
CA PHE A 309 1.03 -22.61 3.48
C PHE A 309 0.05 -23.51 4.22
N GLU A 310 0.53 -24.51 4.96
CA GLU A 310 -0.33 -25.28 5.85
C GLU A 310 -0.91 -24.42 6.97
N THR A 311 -0.12 -23.52 7.56
CA THR A 311 -0.64 -22.56 8.55
C THR A 311 -1.72 -21.65 7.96
N LEU A 312 -1.52 -21.17 6.72
CA LEU A 312 -2.50 -20.34 6.02
C LEU A 312 -3.75 -21.11 5.61
N ARG A 313 -3.64 -22.42 5.33
CA ARG A 313 -4.76 -23.29 4.96
C ARG A 313 -5.82 -23.39 6.04
N TYR A 314 -5.40 -23.39 7.31
CA TYR A 314 -6.30 -23.43 8.47
C TYR A 314 -6.62 -22.03 9.04
N SER A 315 -6.16 -20.96 8.37
CA SER A 315 -6.45 -19.59 8.80
C SER A 315 -7.82 -19.12 8.29
N SER A 316 -8.35 -18.06 8.90
CA SER A 316 -9.59 -17.41 8.47
C SER A 316 -9.40 -16.42 7.32
N TYR A 317 -8.18 -16.27 6.77
CA TYR A 317 -7.91 -15.33 5.68
C TYR A 317 -8.51 -15.86 4.37
N LYS A 318 -9.11 -14.97 3.59
CA LYS A 318 -9.76 -15.35 2.31
C LYS A 318 -8.86 -15.12 1.10
N VAL A 319 -8.12 -14.01 1.09
CA VAL A 319 -7.19 -13.66 0.00
C VAL A 319 -5.83 -13.26 0.56
N TRP A 320 -4.81 -13.20 -0.30
CA TRP A 320 -3.43 -12.88 0.12
C TRP A 320 -3.31 -11.56 0.89
N THR A 321 -4.07 -10.54 0.47
CA THR A 321 -4.03 -9.20 1.09
C THR A 321 -4.63 -9.16 2.50
N ASP A 322 -5.38 -10.19 2.90
CA ASP A 322 -5.95 -10.26 4.25
C ASP A 322 -4.91 -10.70 5.29
N ILE A 323 -3.86 -11.40 4.86
CA ILE A 323 -2.92 -12.09 5.74
C ILE A 323 -2.23 -11.09 6.69
N ARG A 324 -2.43 -11.31 7.99
CA ARG A 324 -1.71 -10.58 9.04
C ARG A 324 -0.47 -11.36 9.44
N TRP A 325 0.65 -11.05 8.80
CA TRP A 325 1.93 -11.72 9.08
C TRP A 325 2.40 -11.60 10.55
N LYS A 326 1.95 -10.57 11.28
CA LYS A 326 2.16 -10.42 12.73
C LYS A 326 1.40 -11.45 13.58
N GLU A 327 0.31 -12.00 13.08
CA GLU A 327 -0.44 -13.10 13.70
C GLU A 327 0.14 -14.44 13.25
N VAL A 328 0.41 -14.59 11.95
CA VAL A 328 1.00 -15.81 11.37
C VAL A 328 2.32 -16.19 12.06
N VAL A 329 3.18 -15.21 12.35
CA VAL A 329 4.48 -15.48 12.99
C VAL A 329 4.35 -16.12 14.38
N LYS A 330 3.20 -15.98 15.06
CA LYS A 330 2.96 -16.58 16.38
C LYS A 330 2.90 -18.12 16.35
N PHE A 331 2.63 -18.71 15.20
CA PHE A 331 2.63 -20.17 14.98
C PHE A 331 4.03 -20.74 14.70
N PHE A 332 5.06 -19.87 14.65
CA PHE A 332 6.44 -20.26 14.40
C PHE A 332 7.28 -20.08 15.67
N PRO A 333 8.40 -20.82 15.80
CA PRO A 333 9.32 -20.66 16.93
C PRO A 333 9.82 -19.23 17.11
N LYS A 334 10.30 -18.92 18.31
CA LYS A 334 10.85 -17.58 18.61
C LYS A 334 12.05 -17.28 17.71
N GLY A 335 12.07 -16.07 17.14
CA GLY A 335 13.13 -15.58 16.27
C GLY A 335 12.68 -15.34 14.82
N TYR A 336 11.56 -15.91 14.39
CA TYR A 336 10.98 -15.59 13.08
C TYR A 336 10.42 -14.17 13.05
N THR A 337 10.48 -13.53 11.88
CA THR A 337 9.88 -12.22 11.65
C THR A 337 8.70 -12.34 10.67
N PRO A 338 7.69 -11.46 10.79
CA PRO A 338 6.60 -11.37 9.81
C PRO A 338 7.12 -11.14 8.38
N GLY A 339 8.13 -10.28 8.24
CA GLY A 339 8.69 -9.92 6.94
C GLY A 339 9.39 -11.08 6.24
N PHE A 340 10.07 -11.95 7.00
CA PHE A 340 10.72 -13.13 6.46
C PHE A 340 9.71 -14.17 6.00
N LEU A 341 8.69 -14.48 6.82
CA LEU A 341 7.66 -15.46 6.44
C LEU A 341 6.94 -15.02 5.17
N ASN A 342 6.55 -13.74 5.09
CA ASN A 342 5.96 -13.18 3.87
C ASN A 342 6.90 -13.31 2.67
N TYR A 343 8.19 -12.99 2.85
CA TYR A 343 9.18 -13.11 1.77
C TYR A 343 9.34 -14.55 1.26
N ILE A 344 9.43 -15.54 2.15
CA ILE A 344 9.53 -16.95 1.76
C ILE A 344 8.27 -17.40 1.04
N ALA A 345 7.09 -16.99 1.52
CA ALA A 345 5.83 -17.35 0.90
C ALA A 345 5.67 -16.68 -0.48
N LEU A 346 6.05 -15.41 -0.64
CA LEU A 346 6.09 -14.71 -1.93
C LEU A 346 7.09 -15.33 -2.91
N ARG A 347 8.17 -15.96 -2.44
CA ARG A 347 9.10 -16.66 -3.33
C ARG A 347 8.49 -17.90 -3.95
N ALA A 348 7.52 -18.54 -3.29
CA ALA A 348 6.90 -19.77 -3.76
C ALA A 348 6.19 -19.61 -5.12
N PHE A 349 5.79 -18.39 -5.50
CA PHE A 349 5.14 -18.11 -6.78
C PHE A 349 5.31 -16.65 -7.17
N LYS A 350 5.47 -16.36 -8.47
CA LYS A 350 5.52 -14.99 -8.99
C LYS A 350 4.12 -14.36 -8.93
N LEU A 351 3.78 -13.79 -7.77
CA LEU A 351 2.53 -13.07 -7.57
C LEU A 351 2.42 -11.87 -8.51
N ASN A 352 1.51 -11.95 -9.47
CA ASN A 352 1.00 -10.78 -10.19
C ASN A 352 -0.28 -10.26 -9.51
N GLY A 353 -0.77 -9.08 -9.91
CA GLY A 353 -1.93 -8.45 -9.26
C GLY A 353 -3.21 -9.29 -9.27
N LEU A 354 -3.35 -10.22 -10.24
CA LEU A 354 -4.50 -11.12 -10.36
C LEU A 354 -4.43 -12.25 -9.32
N THR A 355 -3.26 -12.84 -9.12
CA THR A 355 -3.05 -13.94 -8.16
C THR A 355 -3.16 -13.49 -6.69
N LEU A 356 -2.97 -12.20 -6.39
CA LEU A 356 -3.20 -11.65 -5.05
C LEU A 356 -4.68 -11.58 -4.64
N LYS A 357 -5.59 -11.54 -5.62
CA LYS A 357 -7.04 -11.47 -5.42
C LYS A 357 -7.72 -12.85 -5.43
N MET A 358 -6.99 -13.88 -5.85
CA MET A 358 -7.48 -15.26 -5.87
C MET A 358 -7.79 -15.75 -4.44
N PRO A 359 -8.84 -16.57 -4.26
CA PRO A 359 -9.09 -17.24 -2.99
C PRO A 359 -7.86 -18.02 -2.52
N LEU A 360 -7.51 -17.91 -1.24
CA LEU A 360 -6.36 -18.60 -0.66
C LEU A 360 -6.49 -20.12 -0.78
N GLN A 361 -7.72 -20.66 -0.71
CA GLN A 361 -7.94 -22.10 -0.90
C GLN A 361 -7.48 -22.60 -2.28
N GLU A 362 -7.57 -21.78 -3.32
CA GLU A 362 -7.12 -22.10 -4.67
C GLU A 362 -5.63 -21.81 -4.86
N LEU A 363 -5.13 -20.73 -4.24
CA LEU A 363 -3.74 -20.31 -4.34
C LEU A 363 -2.77 -21.27 -3.62
N ILE A 364 -3.19 -21.82 -2.47
CA ILE A 364 -2.33 -22.69 -1.64
C ILE A 364 -1.88 -23.96 -2.37
N PRO A 365 -2.76 -24.74 -3.03
CA PRO A 365 -2.35 -25.89 -3.84
C PRO A 365 -1.33 -25.54 -4.93
N ILE A 366 -1.52 -24.40 -5.61
CA ILE A 366 -0.61 -23.91 -6.66
C ILE A 366 0.76 -23.59 -6.03
N ALA A 367 0.78 -22.88 -4.90
CA ALA A 367 1.99 -22.54 -4.18
C ALA A 367 2.75 -23.79 -3.68
N LEU A 368 2.04 -24.76 -3.11
CA LEU A 368 2.61 -26.02 -2.63
C LEU A 368 3.19 -26.85 -3.78
N LYS A 369 2.57 -26.83 -4.97
CA LYS A 369 3.11 -27.48 -6.17
C LYS A 369 4.42 -26.80 -6.61
N ALA A 370 4.43 -25.48 -6.74
CA ALA A 370 5.62 -24.72 -7.12
C ALA A 370 6.79 -24.90 -6.15
N LEU A 371 6.51 -24.99 -4.84
CA LEU A 371 7.55 -25.26 -3.84
C LEU A 371 8.26 -26.60 -4.03
N ARG A 372 7.63 -27.61 -4.64
CA ARG A 372 8.28 -28.91 -4.90
C ARG A 372 9.44 -28.77 -5.89
N GLU A 373 9.33 -27.82 -6.81
CA GLU A 373 10.32 -27.55 -7.86
C GLU A 373 11.51 -26.73 -7.33
N HIS A 374 11.34 -26.01 -6.22
CA HIS A 374 12.39 -25.14 -5.66
C HIS A 374 13.49 -25.91 -4.96
N LYS A 375 14.77 -25.63 -5.23
CA LYS A 375 15.91 -26.22 -4.48
C LYS A 375 15.69 -26.13 -2.96
N ASN A 376 15.95 -27.22 -2.24
CA ASN A 376 15.77 -27.27 -0.79
C ASN A 376 16.97 -26.66 -0.05
N LEU A 377 17.12 -25.35 -0.19
CA LEU A 377 18.21 -24.58 0.40
C LEU A 377 18.07 -24.52 1.93
N ARG A 378 19.20 -24.55 2.63
CA ARG A 378 19.27 -24.35 4.08
C ARG A 378 19.70 -22.93 4.39
N LEU A 379 19.01 -22.29 5.33
CA LEU A 379 19.43 -20.98 5.81
C LEU A 379 20.62 -21.14 6.75
N LYS A 380 21.79 -20.66 6.32
CA LYS A 380 23.01 -20.68 7.14
C LYS A 380 22.82 -19.82 8.40
N ARG A 381 23.15 -20.39 9.56
CA ARG A 381 23.10 -19.70 10.85
C ARG A 381 24.40 -18.93 11.12
N LEU A 382 24.28 -17.82 11.84
CA LEU A 382 25.38 -16.92 12.15
C LEU A 382 25.51 -16.71 13.66
N LYS A 383 26.73 -16.53 14.14
CA LYS A 383 27.05 -16.10 15.52
C LYS A 383 28.15 -15.05 15.50
N LEU A 384 28.19 -14.19 16.52
CA LEU A 384 29.37 -13.34 16.75
C LEU A 384 30.47 -14.20 17.38
N ASN A 385 31.68 -14.12 16.83
CA ASN A 385 32.87 -14.70 17.44
C ASN A 385 33.41 -13.78 18.56
N LYS A 386 34.55 -14.14 19.15
CA LYS A 386 35.19 -13.35 20.22
C LYS A 386 35.68 -11.97 19.76
N SER A 387 35.97 -11.79 18.48
CA SER A 387 36.36 -10.49 17.90
C SER A 387 35.16 -9.64 17.45
N GLY A 388 33.93 -10.08 17.74
CA GLY A 388 32.70 -9.39 17.33
C GLY A 388 32.34 -9.59 15.85
N GLN A 389 33.07 -10.40 15.09
CA GLN A 389 32.74 -10.67 13.69
C GLN A 389 31.72 -11.81 13.56
N LEU A 390 30.83 -11.70 12.58
CA LEU A 390 29.88 -12.75 12.23
C LEU A 390 30.60 -13.90 11.54
N VAL A 391 30.41 -15.09 12.07
CA VAL A 391 30.89 -16.36 11.51
C VAL A 391 29.73 -17.32 11.33
N PHE A 392 29.84 -18.22 10.36
CA PHE A 392 28.89 -19.31 10.23
C PHE A 392 28.95 -20.22 11.44
N VAL A 393 27.80 -20.76 11.83
CA VAL A 393 27.75 -21.85 12.79
C VAL A 393 27.94 -23.12 11.98
N ASP A 394 29.12 -23.72 12.04
CA ASP A 394 29.38 -24.99 11.37
C ASP A 394 28.39 -26.02 11.87
N VAL A 395 27.48 -26.40 10.99
CA VAL A 395 26.72 -27.63 11.11
C VAL A 395 27.66 -28.67 10.50
N THR A 396 28.35 -29.44 11.34
CA THR A 396 29.12 -30.60 10.93
C THR A 396 28.31 -31.45 9.96
N VAL A 397 28.57 -31.33 8.65
CA VAL A 397 28.68 -32.42 7.65
C VAL A 397 29.34 -31.83 6.37
N GLY A 398 30.58 -32.26 6.10
CA GLY A 398 31.12 -32.60 4.76
C GLY A 398 31.09 -31.57 3.62
N ASN A 399 32.30 -31.19 3.20
CA ASN A 399 32.71 -30.57 1.93
C ASN A 399 32.72 -29.02 1.87
N GLU A 400 33.87 -28.48 2.25
CA GLU A 400 34.22 -27.05 2.27
C GLU A 400 34.40 -26.42 0.86
N GLU A 401 34.50 -27.20 -0.22
CA GLU A 401 34.68 -26.65 -1.57
C GLU A 401 33.38 -26.22 -2.28
N SER A 402 32.21 -26.52 -1.69
CA SER A 402 30.90 -26.14 -2.26
C SER A 402 30.41 -24.75 -1.80
N ALA A 403 31.05 -24.14 -0.80
CA ALA A 403 30.49 -22.99 -0.09
C ALA A 403 30.68 -21.64 -0.81
N GLU A 404 31.72 -21.49 -1.63
CA GLU A 404 32.01 -20.24 -2.36
C GLU A 404 31.26 -20.15 -3.70
N ASN A 405 31.04 -21.28 -4.38
CA ASN A 405 30.32 -21.32 -5.66
C ASN A 405 28.79 -21.14 -5.50
N GLU A 406 28.22 -21.49 -4.35
CA GLU A 406 26.77 -21.35 -4.08
C GLU A 406 26.36 -19.90 -3.74
N ILE A 407 27.29 -19.07 -3.26
CA ILE A 407 27.06 -17.63 -3.02
C ILE A 407 26.81 -16.90 -4.36
N VAL A 408 27.40 -17.39 -5.45
CA VAL A 408 27.22 -16.82 -6.80
C VAL A 408 25.90 -17.28 -7.43
N GLU A 409 25.43 -18.51 -7.15
CA GLU A 409 24.14 -19.02 -7.64
C GLU A 409 22.92 -18.38 -6.96
N GLU A 410 22.96 -18.14 -5.64
CA GLU A 410 21.85 -17.41 -4.96
C GLU A 410 21.73 -15.94 -5.43
N ILE A 411 22.84 -15.35 -5.91
CA ILE A 411 22.86 -13.99 -6.50
C ILE A 411 22.29 -13.99 -7.93
N LYS A 412 22.44 -15.09 -8.69
CA LYS A 412 21.82 -15.22 -10.02
C LYS A 412 20.29 -15.32 -9.96
N MET A 413 19.71 -15.79 -8.85
CA MET A 413 18.25 -15.83 -8.66
C MET A 413 17.64 -14.48 -8.20
N GLU A 414 18.45 -13.44 -7.98
CA GLU A 414 17.99 -12.06 -7.73
C GLU A 414 18.00 -11.18 -9.01
N GLN A 415 18.23 -11.80 -10.17
CA GLN A 415 17.94 -11.28 -11.51
C GLN A 415 16.59 -11.84 -11.98
#